data_AF-A0A7C1GMZ8-F1
#
_entry.id   AF-A0A7C1GMZ8-F1
#
_cell.length_a   1.000
_cell.length_b   1.000
_cell.length_c   1.000
_cell.angle_alpha   90.00
_cell.angle_beta   90.00
_cell.angle_gamma   90.00
#
_symmetry.space_group_name_H-M   'P 1'
#
loop_
_entity.id
_entity.type
_entity.pdbx_description
1 polymer ?
#
loop_
_entity_poly.entity_id
_entity_poly.type
_entity_poly.pdbx_seq_one_letter_code
_entity_poly.pdbx_strand_id
1 'polypeptide(L)' 'MIDIKVLGTGCPNFHKLEAMCHEVVDELGIVAHIESITYLDKFMD' A
#
# COMPACT_ATOMS: atom_id res chain seq x y z
N MET A 1 -13.94 -3.95 3.75
CA MET A 1 -12.63 -3.40 4.13
C MET A 1 -11.62 -4.01 3.20
N ILE A 2 -10.83 -3.19 2.49
CA ILE A 2 -9.85 -3.67 1.52
C ILE A 2 -8.47 -3.63 2.16
N ASP A 3 -7.75 -4.75 2.16
CA ASP A 3 -6.37 -4.81 2.62
C ASP A 3 -5.42 -4.63 1.44
N ILE A 4 -4.67 -3.53 1.44
CA ILE A 4 -3.71 -3.16 0.40
C ILE A 4 -2.32 -3.34 0.98
N LYS A 5 -1.68 -4.45 0.62
CA LYS A 5 -0.28 -4.70 0.96
C LYS A 5 0.62 -4.08 -0.11
N VAL A 6 1.47 -3.13 0.25
CA VAL A 6 2.44 -2.50 -0.65
C VAL A 6 3.82 -3.06 -0.35
N LEU A 7 4.37 -3.83 -1.30
CA LEU A 7 5.69 -4.40 -1.16
C LEU A 7 6.77 -3.43 -1.64
N GLY A 8 7.70 -3.05 -0.76
CA GLY A 8 8.85 -2.25 -1.15
C GLY A 8 9.80 -1.88 -0.02
N THR A 9 10.99 -1.43 -0.41
CA THR A 9 12.12 -1.15 0.49
C THR A 9 12.30 0.35 0.80
N GLY A 10 11.24 1.16 0.70
CA GLY A 10 11.31 2.61 0.99
C GLY A 10 11.99 3.45 -0.09
N CYS A 11 12.07 2.96 -1.33
CA CYS A 11 12.55 3.75 -2.46
C CYS A 11 11.59 4.92 -2.80
N PRO A 12 12.02 5.97 -3.52
CA PRO A 12 11.16 7.11 -3.86
C PRO A 12 9.87 6.72 -4.61
N ASN A 13 9.93 5.67 -5.44
CA ASN A 13 8.77 5.14 -6.16
C ASN A 13 7.79 4.41 -5.24
N PHE A 14 8.27 3.80 -4.15
CA PHE A 14 7.41 3.16 -3.16
C PHE A 14 6.55 4.21 -2.44
N HIS A 15 7.15 5.31 -1.99
CA HIS A 15 6.40 6.40 -1.36
C HIS A 15 5.37 7.04 -2.30
N LYS A 16 5.71 7.17 -3.59
CA LYS A 16 4.74 7.64 -4.60
C LYS A 16 3.57 6.68 -4.76
N LEU A 17 3.82 5.38 -4.77
CA LEU A 17 2.78 4.36 -4.91
C LEU A 17 1.85 4.33 -3.69
N GLU A 18 2.42 4.39 -2.49
CA GLU A 18 1.67 4.46 -1.24
C GLU A 18 0.78 5.71 -1.21
N ALA A 19 1.33 6.88 -1.56
CA ALA A 19 0.56 8.11 -1.65
C ALA A 19 -0.60 8.01 -2.64
N MET A 20 -0.36 7.48 -3.86
CA MET A 20 -1.43 7.27 -4.85
C MET A 20 -2.51 6.30 -4.33
N CYS A 21 -2.14 5.24 -3.61
CA CYS A 21 -3.10 4.33 -3.01
C CYS A 21 -3.99 5.06 -1.99
N HIS A 22 -3.40 5.90 -1.13
CA HIS A 22 -4.17 6.71 -0.18
C HIS A 22 -5.12 7.69 -0.88
N GLU A 23 -4.65 8.39 -1.92
CA GLU A 23 -5.46 9.34 -2.69
C GLU A 23 -6.65 8.67 -3.35
N VAL A 24 -6.46 7.51 -3.99
CA VAL A 24 -7.54 6.78 -4.66
C VAL A 24 -8.56 6.22 -3.67
N VAL A 25 -8.10 5.73 -2.52
CA VAL A 25 -8.98 5.20 -1.46
C VAL A 25 -9.86 6.31 -0.87
N ASP A 26 -9.28 7.49 -0.63
CA ASP A 26 -10.00 8.68 -0.17
C ASP A 26 -11.00 9.18 -1.21
N GLU A 27 -10.59 9.30 -2.48
CA GLU A 27 -11.43 9.75 -3.58
C GLU A 27 -12.64 8.82 -3.81
N LEU A 28 -12.42 7.50 -3.72
CA LEU A 28 -13.49 6.51 -3.88
C LEU A 28 -14.33 6.32 -2.61
N GLY A 29 -13.96 6.95 -1.48
CA GLY A 29 -14.65 6.80 -0.19
C GLY A 29 -14.61 5.37 0.35
N ILE A 30 -13.56 4.61 0.02
CA ILE A 30 -13.44 3.20 0.40
C ILE A 30 -12.66 3.10 1.72
N VAL A 31 -13.10 2.21 2.61
CA VAL A 31 -12.31 1.86 3.79
C VAL A 31 -11.26 0.81 3.40
N ALA A 32 -10.00 1.25 3.29
CA ALA A 32 -8.85 0.39 3.03
C ALA A 32 -7.80 0.46 4.16
N HIS A 33 -7.16 -0.67 4.43
CA HIS A 33 -6.01 -0.78 5.31
C HIS A 33 -4.75 -0.94 4.45
N ILE A 34 -3.89 0.07 4.44
CA ILE A 34 -2.66 0.07 3.63
C ILE A 34 -1.50 -0.36 4.54
N GLU A 35 -0.89 -1.50 4.25
CA GLU A 35 0.23 -2.07 5.00
C GLU A 35 1.49 -2.10 4.13
N SER A 36 2.58 -1.54 4.66
CA SER A 36 3.88 -1.52 4.00
C SER A 36 4.72 -2.73 4.38
N ILE A 37 5.01 -3.60 3.40
CA ILE A 37 5.74 -4.84 3.59
C ILE A 37 7.12 -4.76 2.92
N THR A 38 8.17 -4.93 3.71
CA THR A 38 9.56 -4.88 3.19
C THR A 38 10.05 -6.25 2.67
N TYR A 39 9.47 -7.34 3.17
CA TYR A 39 9.93 -8.70 2.91
C TYR A 39 8.95 -9.46 2.03
N LEU A 40 9.43 -10.04 0.92
CA LEU A 40 8.60 -10.83 0.01
C LEU A 40 7.94 -12.03 0.71
N ASP A 41 8.66 -12.67 1.62
CA ASP A 41 8.15 -13.78 2.43
C ASP A 41 6.93 -13.38 3.29
N LYS A 42 6.82 -12.11 3.70
CA LYS A 42 5.65 -11.59 4.44
C LYS A 42 4.48 -11.19 3.53
N PHE A 43 4.72 -11.08 2.23
CA PHE A 43 3.70 -10.70 1.25
C PHE A 43 2.98 -11.91 0.66
N MET A 44 3.66 -13.06 0.55
CA MET A 44 3.15 -14.27 -0.12
C MET A 44 2.36 -15.23 0.80
N ASP A 45 2.14 -14.87 2.07
CA ASP A 45 1.32 -15.62 3.04
C ASP A 45 -0.07 -14.99 3.21
#